data_AF-R5BA20-F1
#
_entry.id   AF-R5BA20-F1
#
_cell.length_a   1.000
_cell.length_b   1.000
_cell.length_c   1.000
_cell.angle_alpha   90.00
_cell.angle_beta   90.00
_cell.angle_gamma   90.00
#
_symmetry.space_group_name_H-M   'P 1'
#
loop_
_entity.id
_entity.type
_entity.pdbx_description
1 polymer ?
#
loop_
_entity_poly.entity_id
_entity_poly.type
_entity_poly.pdbx_seq_one_letter_code
_entity_poly.pdbx_strand_id
1 'polypeptide(L)'
;MTVRLVSLFFFTGYVGLNSSFPDPLPAEEERRCLEAMAQGDELAREKLIEHNLRLVAHIAKKYASPKRDSDDLISIGTVGLIKAVSTFNASKSKTLAAYAARCIENEILMSLRAEKKQNGEPAAHHRQKGGLGRQKCLCLPLCGGWRGGFAAH
;
A
#
# COMPACT_ATOMS: atom_id res chain seq x y z
N MET A 1 -17.48 -10.13 7.23
CA MET A 1 -16.96 -10.07 8.62
C MET A 1 -15.51 -10.60 8.74
N THR A 2 -14.83 -10.92 7.63
CA THR A 2 -13.50 -11.55 7.57
C THR A 2 -12.32 -10.56 7.63
N VAL A 3 -12.49 -9.31 7.18
CA VAL A 3 -11.41 -8.29 7.13
C VAL A 3 -10.83 -7.92 8.50
N ARG A 4 -11.60 -8.09 9.59
CA ARG A 4 -11.13 -7.84 10.96
C ARG A 4 -10.18 -8.92 11.48
N LEU A 5 -10.24 -10.14 10.92
CA LEU A 5 -9.41 -11.25 11.36
C LEU A 5 -7.98 -11.14 10.82
N VAL A 6 -7.83 -10.64 9.59
CA VAL A 6 -6.52 -10.35 8.98
C VAL A 6 -5.76 -9.34 9.84
N SER A 7 -6.43 -8.25 10.27
CA SER A 7 -5.80 -7.23 11.11
C SER A 7 -5.31 -7.75 12.47
N LEU A 8 -5.98 -8.76 13.04
CA LEU A 8 -5.58 -9.38 14.31
C LEU A 8 -4.40 -10.36 14.12
N PHE A 9 -4.34 -11.06 12.99
CA PHE A 9 -3.24 -11.97 12.68
C PHE A 9 -1.90 -11.24 12.47
N PHE A 10 -1.95 -10.01 11.94
CA PHE A 10 -0.76 -9.18 11.73
C PHE A 10 -0.07 -8.76 13.04
N PHE A 11 -0.83 -8.53 14.11
CA PHE A 11 -0.27 -7.97 15.36
C PHE A 11 0.43 -9.02 16.22
N THR A 12 -0.10 -10.25 16.29
CA THR A 12 0.49 -11.33 17.09
C THR A 12 1.68 -12.04 16.43
N GLY A 13 1.81 -11.97 15.10
CA GLY A 13 2.85 -12.69 14.36
C GLY A 13 4.20 -11.97 14.28
N TYR A 14 4.27 -10.66 14.54
CA TYR A 14 5.53 -9.91 14.43
C TYR A 14 6.45 -10.08 15.65
N VAL A 15 5.89 -10.31 16.83
CA VAL A 15 6.66 -10.39 18.10
C VAL A 15 7.11 -11.82 18.44
N GLY A 16 6.63 -12.85 17.74
CA GLY A 16 6.92 -14.24 18.06
C GLY A 16 7.20 -15.12 16.84
N LEU A 17 8.47 -15.46 16.66
CA LEU A 17 8.96 -16.57 15.84
C LEU A 17 8.96 -16.38 14.32
N ASN A 18 10.06 -16.82 13.68
CA ASN A 18 10.37 -16.66 12.28
C ASN A 18 9.23 -17.08 11.31
N SER A 19 8.81 -16.14 10.45
CA SER A 19 8.19 -16.30 9.12
C SER A 19 6.93 -17.17 9.01
N SER A 20 5.74 -16.55 9.07
CA SER A 20 4.45 -17.21 8.75
C SER A 20 3.75 -16.65 7.50
N PHE A 21 4.42 -15.80 6.71
CA PHE A 21 3.85 -15.37 5.42
C PHE A 21 4.00 -16.48 4.38
N PRO A 22 2.94 -16.80 3.61
CA PRO A 22 3.03 -17.81 2.58
C PRO A 22 4.02 -17.40 1.49
N ASP A 23 4.64 -18.39 0.85
CA ASP A 23 5.53 -18.13 -0.28
C ASP A 23 4.78 -17.51 -1.47
N PRO A 24 5.45 -16.75 -2.34
CA PRO A 24 4.82 -16.19 -3.53
C PRO A 24 4.13 -17.26 -4.36
N LEU A 25 2.96 -16.92 -4.92
CA LEU A 25 2.23 -17.83 -5.79
C LEU A 25 3.09 -18.22 -7.01
N PRO A 26 3.00 -19.48 -7.47
CA PRO A 26 3.60 -19.86 -8.74
C PRO A 26 2.92 -19.08 -9.89
N ALA A 27 3.67 -18.81 -10.96
CA ALA A 27 3.23 -17.90 -12.02
C ALA A 27 1.88 -18.28 -12.67
N GLU A 28 1.60 -19.57 -12.83
CA GLU A 28 0.33 -20.05 -13.38
C GLU A 28 -0.84 -19.79 -12.43
N GLU A 29 -0.63 -19.95 -11.12
CA GLU A 29 -1.66 -19.71 -10.11
C GLU A 29 -1.89 -18.21 -9.89
N GLU A 30 -0.82 -17.40 -9.91
CA GLU A 30 -0.93 -15.94 -9.90
C GLU A 30 -1.78 -15.46 -11.08
N ARG A 31 -1.54 -15.99 -12.29
CA ARG A 31 -2.35 -15.63 -13.47
C ARG A 31 -3.82 -16.00 -13.31
N ARG A 32 -4.12 -17.20 -12.80
CA ARG A 32 -5.50 -17.63 -12.53
C ARG A 32 -6.19 -16.73 -11.50
N CYS A 33 -5.48 -16.36 -10.42
CA CYS A 33 -6.03 -15.46 -9.41
C CYS A 33 -6.27 -14.06 -9.99
N LEU A 34 -5.38 -13.55 -10.84
CA LEU A 34 -5.57 -12.27 -11.52
C LEU A 34 -6.77 -12.26 -12.45
N GLU A 35 -6.99 -13.34 -13.19
CA GLU A 35 -8.17 -13.52 -14.07
C GLU A 35 -9.47 -13.61 -13.26
N ALA A 36 -9.48 -14.39 -12.17
CA ALA A 36 -10.63 -14.51 -11.28
C ALA A 36 -10.95 -13.17 -10.58
N MET A 37 -9.92 -12.46 -10.10
CA MET A 37 -10.06 -11.13 -9.51
C MET A 37 -10.65 -10.14 -10.53
N ALA A 38 -10.27 -10.21 -11.80
CA ALA A 38 -10.85 -9.37 -12.86
C ALA A 38 -12.34 -9.64 -13.09
N GLN A 39 -12.81 -10.85 -12.75
CA GLN A 39 -14.23 -11.24 -12.77
C GLN A 39 -14.97 -10.86 -11.47
N GLY A 40 -14.28 -10.27 -10.49
CA GLY A 40 -14.85 -9.86 -9.20
C GLY A 40 -14.71 -10.88 -8.07
N ASP A 41 -13.88 -11.92 -8.23
CA ASP A 41 -13.61 -12.90 -7.18
C ASP A 41 -12.79 -12.26 -6.04
N GLU A 42 -13.43 -12.09 -4.89
CA GLU A 42 -12.82 -11.50 -3.70
C GLU A 42 -11.83 -12.45 -3.01
N LEU A 43 -12.03 -13.77 -3.09
CA LEU A 43 -11.10 -14.76 -2.53
C LEU A 43 -9.80 -14.78 -3.32
N ALA A 44 -9.88 -14.68 -4.65
CA ALA A 44 -8.69 -14.55 -5.50
C ALA A 44 -7.90 -13.27 -5.17
N ARG A 45 -8.60 -12.17 -4.89
CA ARG A 45 -7.99 -10.91 -4.44
C ARG A 45 -7.31 -11.05 -3.08
N GLU A 46 -7.98 -11.64 -2.10
CA GLU A 46 -7.41 -11.89 -0.77
C GLU A 46 -6.15 -12.75 -0.87
N LYS A 47 -6.19 -13.83 -1.66
CA LYS A 47 -5.04 -14.71 -1.92
C LYS A 47 -3.85 -13.95 -2.51
N LEU A 48 -4.08 -13.09 -3.50
CA LEU A 48 -3.03 -12.25 -4.07
C LEU A 48 -2.40 -11.30 -3.03
N ILE A 49 -3.20 -10.76 -2.11
CA ILE A 49 -2.70 -9.90 -1.03
C ILE A 49 -1.83 -10.71 -0.06
N GLU A 50 -2.34 -11.83 0.45
CA GLU A 50 -1.65 -12.68 1.46
C GLU A 50 -0.27 -13.15 0.97
N HIS A 51 -0.20 -13.65 -0.25
CA HIS A 51 1.04 -14.15 -0.85
C HIS A 51 2.04 -13.04 -1.23
N ASN A 52 1.64 -11.77 -1.18
CA ASN A 52 2.52 -10.63 -1.42
C ASN A 52 2.88 -9.86 -0.13
N LEU A 53 2.45 -10.29 1.05
CA LEU A 53 2.78 -9.62 2.32
C LEU A 53 4.27 -9.60 2.64
N ARG A 54 5.01 -10.65 2.25
CA ARG A 54 6.46 -10.69 2.41
C ARG A 54 7.17 -9.54 1.70
N LEU A 55 6.63 -9.08 0.56
CA LEU A 55 7.14 -7.92 -0.18
C LEU A 55 6.98 -6.64 0.63
N VAL A 56 5.85 -6.47 1.34
CA VAL A 56 5.59 -5.30 2.20
C VAL A 56 6.64 -5.20 3.30
N ALA A 57 6.85 -6.29 4.05
CA ALA A 57 7.84 -6.32 5.12
C ALA A 57 9.26 -6.03 4.61
N HIS A 58 9.62 -6.61 3.45
CA HIS A 58 10.92 -6.39 2.83
C HIS A 58 11.14 -4.91 2.43
N ILE A 59 10.14 -4.26 1.86
CA ILE A 59 10.21 -2.85 1.47
C ILE A 59 10.19 -1.95 2.71
N ALA A 60 9.29 -2.18 3.66
CA ALA A 60 9.16 -1.41 4.89
C ALA A 60 10.49 -1.35 5.67
N LYS A 61 11.23 -2.47 5.74
CA LYS A 61 12.55 -2.54 6.39
C LYS A 61 13.55 -1.51 5.84
N LYS A 62 13.47 -1.13 4.56
CA LYS A 62 14.35 -0.12 3.95
C LYS A 62 14.11 1.30 4.51
N TYR A 63 12.93 1.55 5.06
CA TYR A 63 12.50 2.84 5.59
C TYR A 63 12.44 2.88 7.12
N ALA A 64 12.76 1.77 7.79
CA ALA A 64 12.81 1.69 9.24
C ALA A 64 13.90 2.63 9.80
N SER A 65 13.59 3.28 10.91
CA SER A 65 14.53 4.16 11.62
C SER A 65 14.25 4.13 13.12
N PRO A 66 15.24 4.40 14.00
CA PRO A 66 15.03 4.31 15.45
C PRO A 66 13.91 5.21 16.01
N LYS A 67 13.49 6.23 15.26
CA LYS A 67 12.44 7.18 15.64
C LYS A 67 11.05 6.78 15.13
N ARG A 68 10.93 5.62 14.49
CA ARG A 68 9.71 5.18 13.82
C ARG A 68 9.43 3.72 14.08
N ASP A 69 8.16 3.42 14.34
CA ASP A 69 7.71 2.06 14.49
C ASP A 69 7.74 1.32 13.14
N SER A 70 8.31 0.11 13.15
CA SER A 70 8.30 -0.76 11.97
C SER A 70 6.88 -1.25 11.66
N ASP A 71 6.03 -1.37 12.67
CA ASP A 71 4.64 -1.80 12.51
C ASP A 71 3.79 -0.75 11.78
N ASP A 72 4.07 0.53 11.99
CA ASP A 72 3.45 1.63 11.24
C ASP A 72 3.81 1.54 9.75
N LEU A 73 5.09 1.32 9.44
CA LEU A 73 5.56 1.19 8.06
C LEU A 73 4.95 -0.02 7.35
N ILE A 74 4.82 -1.15 8.05
CA ILE A 74 4.17 -2.36 7.53
C ILE A 74 2.69 -2.09 7.28
N SER A 75 2.01 -1.41 8.20
CA SER A 75 0.59 -1.04 8.07
C SER A 75 0.36 -0.14 6.86
N ILE A 76 1.16 0.92 6.70
CA ILE A 76 1.10 1.84 5.56
C ILE A 76 1.42 1.10 4.26
N GLY A 77 2.47 0.27 4.27
CA GLY A 77 2.85 -0.53 3.11
C GLY A 77 1.76 -1.52 2.69
N THR A 78 1.06 -2.12 3.65
CA THR A 78 -0.08 -3.02 3.40
C THR A 78 -1.22 -2.27 2.71
N VAL A 79 -1.51 -1.03 3.08
CA VAL A 79 -2.48 -0.18 2.33
C VAL A 79 -2.03 0.01 0.88
N GLY A 80 -0.74 0.23 0.64
CA GLY A 80 -0.16 0.33 -0.71
C GLY A 80 -0.30 -0.96 -1.51
N LEU A 81 -0.12 -2.12 -0.88
CA LEU A 81 -0.33 -3.42 -1.53
C LEU A 81 -1.80 -3.64 -1.89
N ILE A 82 -2.72 -3.39 -0.96
CA ILE A 82 -4.17 -3.54 -1.19
C ILE A 82 -4.62 -2.67 -2.37
N LYS A 83 -4.16 -1.42 -2.41
CA LYS A 83 -4.38 -0.51 -3.55
C LYS A 83 -3.83 -1.11 -4.84
N ALA A 84 -2.59 -1.59 -4.83
CA ALA A 84 -1.94 -2.17 -6.00
C ALA A 84 -2.70 -3.37 -6.56
N VAL A 85 -3.12 -4.31 -5.71
CA VAL A 85 -3.89 -5.48 -6.14
C VAL A 85 -5.23 -5.04 -6.75
N SER A 86 -5.91 -4.08 -6.11
CA SER A 86 -7.22 -3.59 -6.56
C SER A 86 -7.17 -2.79 -7.87
N THR A 87 -6.02 -2.20 -8.21
CA THR A 87 -5.85 -1.37 -9.42
C THR A 87 -4.91 -2.00 -10.45
N PHE A 88 -4.47 -3.24 -10.24
CA PHE A 88 -3.52 -3.90 -11.13
C PHE A 88 -4.14 -4.12 -12.50
N ASN A 89 -3.34 -3.90 -13.54
CA ASN A 89 -3.74 -4.15 -14.92
C ASN A 89 -2.57 -4.78 -15.68
N ALA A 90 -2.74 -6.03 -16.11
CA ALA A 90 -1.74 -6.81 -16.80
C ALA A 90 -1.27 -6.18 -18.14
N SER A 91 -2.10 -5.36 -18.80
CA SER A 91 -1.72 -4.68 -20.04
C SER A 91 -0.75 -3.51 -19.82
N LYS A 92 -0.67 -2.96 -18.60
CA LYS A 92 0.12 -1.75 -18.28
C LYS A 92 1.39 -2.03 -17.49
N SER A 93 1.57 -3.24 -16.95
CA SER A 93 2.69 -3.57 -16.07
C SER A 93 3.19 -4.99 -16.29
N LYS A 94 4.50 -5.20 -16.12
CA LYS A 94 5.16 -6.50 -16.36
C LYS A 94 4.72 -7.60 -15.39
N THR A 95 4.65 -7.31 -14.09
CA THR A 95 4.24 -8.28 -13.04
C THR A 95 3.52 -7.57 -11.90
N LEU A 96 2.67 -8.30 -11.17
CA LEU A 96 1.97 -7.77 -9.99
C LEU A 96 2.96 -7.30 -8.93
N ALA A 97 3.97 -8.11 -8.61
CA ALA A 97 4.99 -7.77 -7.63
C ALA A 97 5.72 -6.44 -7.95
N ALA A 98 6.07 -6.20 -9.21
CA ALA A 98 6.74 -4.96 -9.61
C ALA A 98 5.82 -3.73 -9.51
N TYR A 99 4.53 -3.90 -9.80
CA TYR A 99 3.55 -2.83 -9.60
C TYR A 99 3.30 -2.56 -8.12
N ALA A 100 3.09 -3.62 -7.34
CA ALA A 100 2.90 -3.57 -5.89
C ALA A 100 4.07 -2.89 -5.18
N ALA A 101 5.32 -3.23 -5.54
CA ALA A 101 6.50 -2.61 -4.95
C ALA A 101 6.48 -1.07 -5.06
N ARG A 102 6.12 -0.55 -6.24
CA ARG A 102 6.02 0.91 -6.46
C ARG A 102 4.90 1.55 -5.64
N CYS A 103 3.76 0.89 -5.51
CA CYS A 103 2.65 1.39 -4.71
C CYS A 103 2.98 1.40 -3.21
N ILE A 104 3.62 0.33 -2.71
CA ILE A 104 4.07 0.22 -1.32
C ILE A 104 5.08 1.33 -1.00
N GLU A 105 6.12 1.49 -1.82
CA GLU A 105 7.12 2.55 -1.64
C GLU A 105 6.48 3.94 -1.66
N ASN A 106 5.54 4.18 -2.58
CA ASN A 106 4.87 5.46 -2.69
C ASN A 106 4.06 5.80 -1.43
N GLU A 107 3.24 4.88 -0.91
CA GLU A 107 2.44 5.13 0.30
C GLU A 107 3.34 5.41 1.51
N ILE A 108 4.41 4.62 1.69
CA ILE A 108 5.39 4.86 2.76
C ILE A 108 6.01 6.25 2.61
N LEU A 109 6.51 6.59 1.43
CA LEU A 109 7.12 7.91 1.16
C LEU A 109 6.14 9.07 1.39
N MET A 110 4.86 8.90 1.06
CA MET A 110 3.84 9.91 1.31
C MET A 110 3.62 10.13 2.81
N SER A 111 3.56 9.06 3.62
CA SER A 111 3.48 9.19 5.09
C SER A 111 4.70 9.91 5.65
N LEU A 112 5.91 9.53 5.22
CA LEU A 112 7.15 10.17 5.67
C LEU A 112 7.18 11.68 5.36
N ARG A 113 6.61 12.11 4.24
CA ARG A 113 6.50 13.52 3.86
C ARG A 113 5.47 14.27 4.71
N ALA A 114 4.34 13.63 5.02
CA ALA A 114 3.29 14.22 5.83
C ALA A 114 3.79 14.54 7.26
N GLU A 115 4.60 13.67 7.84
CA GLU A 115 5.12 13.86 9.20
C GLU A 115 6.18 14.95 9.29
N LYS A 116 7.03 15.11 8.27
CA LYS A 116 7.97 16.24 8.19
C LYS A 116 7.25 17.59 8.16
N LYS A 117 6.05 17.64 7.58
CA LYS A 117 5.23 18.86 7.56
C LYS A 117 4.68 19.17 8.95
N GLN A 118 4.19 18.16 9.68
CA GLN A 118 3.65 18.34 11.03
C GLN A 118 4.74 18.75 12.04
N ASN A 119 5.96 18.23 11.90
CA ASN A 119 7.06 18.55 12.82
C ASN A 119 7.74 19.91 12.53
N GLY A 120 7.30 20.62 11.48
CA GLY A 120 7.84 21.92 11.03
C GLY A 120 6.96 23.13 11.39
N GLU A 121 5.83 22.94 12.05
CA GLU A 121 4.94 24.03 12.49
C GLU A 121 4.98 24.18 14.02
N PRO A 122 5.58 25.24 14.59
CA PRO A 122 5.24 25.64 15.95
C PRO A 122 3.79 26.13 15.95
N ALA A 123 2.98 25.65 16.89
CA ALA A 123 1.58 26.02 17.06
C ALA A 123 1.43 27.55 17.13
N ALA A 124 0.96 28.17 16.04
CA ALA A 124 0.64 29.59 16.01
C ALA A 124 -0.56 29.84 15.08
N HIS A 125 -1.69 30.11 15.72
CA HIS A 125 -2.76 31.01 15.30
C HIS A 125 -3.04 31.16 13.79
N HIS A 126 -4.20 30.65 13.39
CA HIS A 126 -5.10 31.19 12.35
C HIS A 126 -4.52 32.31 11.46
N ARG A 127 -3.96 31.99 10.29
CA ARG A 127 -3.90 32.96 9.17
C ARG A 127 -3.86 32.30 7.80
N GLN A 128 -4.85 32.68 6.99
CA GLN A 128 -4.93 32.47 5.55
C GLN A 128 -3.75 33.11 4.78
N LYS A 129 -3.56 32.60 3.56
CA LYS A 129 -2.67 33.01 2.44
C LYS A 129 -1.26 32.42 2.55
N GLY A 130 -0.66 31.82 1.54
CA GLY A 130 -0.92 31.69 0.10
C GLY A 130 0.46 31.44 -0.53
N GLY A 131 0.61 30.44 -1.39
CA GLY A 131 1.92 30.10 -1.95
C GLY A 131 1.89 28.84 -2.81
N LEU A 132 1.64 29.04 -4.09
CA LEU A 132 1.54 28.03 -5.15
C LEU A 132 2.93 27.44 -5.47
N GLY A 133 3.42 26.50 -4.66
CA GLY A 133 4.62 25.72 -4.94
C GLY A 133 4.25 24.45 -5.72
N ARG A 134 4.48 24.46 -7.03
CA ARG A 134 4.21 23.37 -8.01
C ARG A 134 4.44 21.96 -7.44
N GLN A 135 3.35 21.34 -6.99
CA GLN A 135 3.27 19.91 -6.69
C GLN A 135 3.23 19.15 -8.02
N LYS A 136 4.40 18.75 -8.54
CA LYS A 136 4.45 17.67 -9.53
C LYS A 136 4.24 16.35 -8.81
N CYS A 137 2.98 15.95 -8.74
CA CYS A 137 2.55 14.59 -8.44
C CYS A 137 3.22 13.63 -9.42
N LEU A 138 4.31 12.98 -9.02
CA LEU A 138 4.98 11.95 -9.83
C LEU A 138 4.24 10.58 -9.77
N CYS A 139 2.91 10.60 -9.75
CA CYS A 139 2.06 9.40 -9.84
C CYS A 139 0.84 9.54 -10.76
N LEU A 140 0.68 10.63 -11.52
CA LEU A 140 -0.26 10.66 -12.66
C LEU A 140 0.54 11.06 -13.91
N PRO A 141 0.85 10.10 -14.80
CA PRO A 141 -0.17 9.61 -15.73
C PRO A 141 -0.02 8.14 -16.16
N LEU A 142 0.24 7.18 -15.25
CA LEU A 142 0.14 5.74 -15.59
C LEU A 142 -1.10 5.05 -14.97
N CYS A 143 -1.70 5.64 -13.93
CA CYS A 143 -3.03 5.25 -13.46
C CYS A 143 -4.09 6.03 -14.24
N GLY A 144 -4.41 5.54 -15.44
CA GLY A 144 -5.62 5.97 -16.14
C GLY A 144 -6.85 5.64 -15.28
N GLY A 145 -7.54 6.68 -14.81
CA GLY A 145 -8.92 6.62 -14.35
C GLY A 145 -9.14 6.23 -12.88
N TRP A 146 -8.91 7.18 -11.95
CA TRP A 146 -9.67 7.22 -10.70
C TRP A 146 -10.37 8.58 -10.61
N ARG A 147 -11.55 8.67 -11.22
CA ARG A 147 -12.58 9.67 -10.92
C ARG A 147 -13.66 8.97 -10.11
N GLY A 148 -13.42 8.79 -8.81
CA GLY A 148 -14.53 8.83 -7.83
C GLY A 148 -14.63 10.30 -7.42
N GLY A 149 -15.72 11.02 -7.70
CA GLY A 149 -17.07 10.64 -7.28
C GLY A 149 -17.35 11.17 -5.87
N PHE A 150 -16.94 12.41 -5.56
CA PHE A 150 -17.54 13.18 -4.47
C PHE A 150 -18.94 13.59 -4.93
N ALA A 151 -19.94 12.76 -4.65
CA ALA A 151 -21.32 13.21 -4.63
C ALA A 151 -21.52 13.92 -3.27
N ALA A 152 -21.58 15.24 -3.33
CA ALA A 152 -22.01 16.08 -2.24
C ALA A 152 -23.49 15.82 -1.93
N HIS A 153 -23.84 15.76 -0.65
CA HIS A 153 -25.19 16.07 -0.18
C HIS A 153 -25.12 16.74 1.19
#